data_AF-A0A838RLE1-F1
#
_entry.id   AF-A0A838RLE1-F1
#
_cell.length_a   1.000
_cell.length_b   1.000
_cell.length_c   1.000
_cell.angle_alpha   90.00
_cell.angle_beta   90.00
_cell.angle_gamma   90.00
#
_symmetry.space_group_name_H-M   'P 1'
#
loop_
_entity.id
_entity.type
_entity.pdbx_description
1 polymer ?
#
loop_
_entity_poly.entity_id
_entity_poly.type
_entity_poly.pdbx_seq_one_letter_code
_entity_poly.pdbx_strand_id
1 'polypeptide(L)'
;YVSERASEWLGRAGNFISLHLGNGASATAIRAGQSVDTSMGMTPLEGLVMGTRSGDIDPSLLAFIGQKENLSPAETEALLNKKSGLLGLSGSHSDMQQLLEHAAQGEEASQRAIDVFCYRAKQYIGAYLAVLGDVDALIFTGGIGENAAAVRAQICAGLEPLGIALDPEANPQGKTRLVISRAESRIKVLVIPTDEELMIALDTHRLIKRNWF
;
A
#
# COMPACT_ATOMS: atom_id res chain seq x y z
N TYR A 1 -2.72 -4.77 -13.95
CA TYR A 1 -2.61 -3.39 -14.46
C TYR A 1 -1.29 -2.72 -14.12
N VAL A 2 -1.04 -2.28 -12.87
CA VAL A 2 0.15 -1.45 -12.56
C VAL A 2 1.49 -2.11 -12.85
N SER A 3 1.58 -3.44 -12.70
CA SER A 3 2.76 -4.24 -13.07
C SER A 3 3.01 -4.30 -14.58
N GLU A 4 1.95 -4.31 -15.39
CA GLU A 4 2.05 -4.26 -16.85
C GLU A 4 2.55 -2.88 -17.29
N ARG A 5 1.98 -1.81 -16.73
CA ARG A 5 2.44 -0.43 -16.97
C ARG A 5 3.90 -0.23 -16.57
N ALA A 6 4.32 -0.80 -15.44
CA ALA A 6 5.72 -0.78 -15.01
C ALA A 6 6.62 -1.58 -15.97
N SER A 7 6.14 -2.71 -16.48
CA SER A 7 6.87 -3.52 -17.47
C SER A 7 7.03 -2.80 -18.80
N GLU A 8 6.01 -2.07 -19.25
CA GLU A 8 6.09 -1.22 -20.45
C GLU A 8 7.15 -0.13 -20.28
N TRP A 9 7.17 0.54 -19.13
CA TRP A 9 8.20 1.54 -18.81
C TRP A 9 9.60 0.91 -18.75
N LEU A 10 9.72 -0.29 -18.18
CA LEU A 10 10.99 -1.02 -18.07
C LEU A 10 11.46 -1.60 -19.42
N GLY A 11 10.56 -1.78 -20.38
CA GLY A 11 10.81 -2.45 -21.66
C GLY A 11 10.88 -3.98 -21.58
N ARG A 12 10.55 -4.57 -20.43
CA ARG A 12 10.48 -6.03 -20.20
C ARG A 12 9.62 -6.35 -18.99
N ALA A 13 9.24 -7.62 -18.84
CA ALA A 13 8.73 -8.12 -17.57
C ALA A 13 9.80 -7.95 -16.48
N GLY A 14 9.39 -7.40 -15.34
CA GLY A 14 10.29 -7.09 -14.23
C GLY A 14 9.83 -7.65 -12.89
N ASN A 15 10.69 -7.48 -11.90
CA ASN A 15 10.41 -7.80 -10.52
C ASN A 15 10.01 -6.52 -9.78
N PHE A 16 8.80 -6.50 -9.25
CA PHE A 16 8.22 -5.30 -8.67
C PHE A 16 7.65 -5.58 -7.28
N ILE A 17 7.73 -4.57 -6.43
CA ILE A 17 6.91 -4.48 -5.23
C ILE A 17 5.86 -3.43 -5.52
N SER A 18 4.57 -3.77 -5.48
CA SER A 18 3.50 -2.78 -5.60
C SER A 18 2.85 -2.53 -4.26
N LEU A 19 2.68 -1.26 -3.91
CA LEU A 19 1.90 -0.76 -2.78
C LEU A 19 0.64 -0.09 -3.34
N HIS A 20 -0.49 -0.79 -3.25
CA HIS A 20 -1.80 -0.21 -3.55
C HIS A 20 -2.34 0.39 -2.25
N LEU A 21 -2.28 1.71 -2.14
CA LEU A 21 -2.59 2.44 -0.91
C LEU A 21 -3.85 3.28 -1.10
N GLY A 22 -4.95 2.86 -0.50
CA GLY A 22 -6.20 3.59 -0.43
C GLY A 22 -6.88 3.39 0.93
N ASN A 23 -8.21 3.51 0.98
CA ASN A 23 -8.96 3.20 2.21
C ASN A 23 -8.81 1.71 2.60
N GLY A 24 -8.73 0.83 1.60
CA GLY A 24 -8.08 -0.48 1.72
C GLY A 24 -6.65 -0.37 1.18
N ALA A 25 -5.71 -1.06 1.81
CA ALA A 25 -4.31 -1.03 1.40
C ALA A 25 -3.71 -2.43 1.35
N SER A 26 -2.93 -2.73 0.31
CA SER A 26 -2.20 -3.98 0.19
C SER A 26 -0.83 -3.80 -0.49
N ALA A 27 0.06 -4.74 -0.23
CA ALA A 27 1.32 -4.90 -0.92
C ALA A 27 1.30 -6.18 -1.76
N THR A 28 2.03 -6.21 -2.87
CA THR A 28 2.20 -7.42 -3.70
C THR A 28 3.63 -7.53 -4.20
N ALA A 29 4.24 -8.71 -4.08
CA ALA A 29 5.50 -9.05 -4.71
C ALA A 29 5.22 -9.69 -6.08
N ILE A 30 5.81 -9.13 -7.12
CA ILE A 30 5.58 -9.54 -8.51
C ILE A 30 6.92 -9.97 -9.10
N ARG A 31 7.01 -11.19 -9.62
CA ARG A 31 8.19 -11.73 -10.31
C ARG A 31 7.85 -11.96 -11.78
N ALA A 32 8.52 -11.25 -12.67
CA ALA A 32 8.34 -11.37 -14.12
C ALA A 32 6.85 -11.40 -14.56
N GLY A 33 6.04 -10.50 -14.00
CA GLY A 33 4.62 -10.38 -14.30
C GLY A 33 3.69 -11.33 -13.51
N GLN A 34 4.21 -12.22 -12.67
CA GLN A 34 3.42 -13.11 -11.82
C GLN A 34 3.42 -12.63 -10.37
N SER A 35 2.24 -12.58 -9.74
CA SER A 35 2.14 -12.36 -8.29
C SER A 35 2.69 -13.58 -7.55
N VAL A 36 3.71 -13.39 -6.73
CA VAL A 36 4.33 -14.46 -5.93
C VAL A 36 4.06 -14.33 -4.43
N ASP A 37 3.63 -13.15 -3.98
CA ASP A 37 3.21 -12.89 -2.60
C ASP A 37 2.26 -11.67 -2.55
N THR A 38 1.35 -11.60 -1.59
CA THR A 38 0.43 -10.48 -1.36
C THR A 38 0.07 -10.36 0.12
N SER A 39 -0.14 -9.13 0.60
CA SER A 39 -0.23 -8.87 2.04
C SER A 39 -1.58 -9.24 2.64
N MET A 40 -2.65 -9.18 1.85
CA MET A 40 -3.97 -9.68 2.27
C MET A 40 -4.01 -11.19 2.08
N GLY A 41 -4.48 -11.93 3.08
CA GLY A 41 -4.70 -13.37 2.96
C GLY A 41 -6.16 -13.72 2.68
N MET A 42 -6.73 -14.59 3.51
CA MET A 42 -8.07 -15.14 3.28
C MET A 42 -9.16 -14.07 3.21
N THR A 43 -8.97 -12.96 3.93
CA THR A 43 -9.86 -11.80 3.89
C THR A 43 -9.05 -10.52 3.67
N PRO A 44 -9.70 -9.42 3.25
CA PRO A 44 -9.05 -8.11 3.12
C PRO A 44 -8.63 -7.45 4.45
N LEU A 45 -8.70 -8.15 5.58
CA LEU A 45 -8.30 -7.63 6.90
C LEU A 45 -6.80 -7.76 7.15
N GLU A 46 -6.17 -8.83 6.68
CA GLU A 46 -4.75 -9.12 6.92
C GLU A 46 -3.84 -8.13 6.18
N GLY A 47 -2.69 -7.88 6.77
CA GLY A 47 -1.60 -7.10 6.22
C GLY A 47 -1.53 -5.67 6.71
N LEU A 48 -1.60 -4.72 5.78
CA LEU A 48 -1.39 -3.32 6.10
C LEU A 48 -2.48 -2.79 7.03
N VAL A 49 -2.09 -1.84 7.88
CA VAL A 49 -3.05 -0.94 8.55
C VAL A 49 -3.76 -0.13 7.47
N MET A 50 -5.09 -0.02 7.56
CA MET A 50 -5.92 0.66 6.55
C MET A 50 -6.81 1.71 7.22
N GLY A 51 -7.75 2.31 6.48
CA GLY A 51 -8.60 3.39 7.02
C GLY A 51 -9.35 2.99 8.30
N THR A 52 -10.05 1.85 8.27
CA THR A 52 -10.80 1.33 9.42
C THR A 52 -10.42 -0.09 9.83
N ARG A 53 -9.53 -0.73 9.05
CA ARG A 53 -9.11 -2.13 9.24
C ARG A 53 -7.80 -2.20 10.00
N SER A 54 -7.70 -3.15 10.93
CA SER A 54 -6.54 -3.29 11.81
C SER A 54 -5.25 -3.64 11.07
N GLY A 55 -5.32 -4.40 9.98
CA GLY A 55 -4.14 -5.09 9.47
C GLY A 55 -3.69 -6.20 10.43
N ASP A 56 -2.41 -6.54 10.35
CA ASP A 56 -1.79 -7.58 11.17
C ASP A 56 -1.82 -7.25 12.67
N ILE A 57 -2.35 -8.20 13.43
CA ILE A 57 -2.40 -8.20 14.89
C ILE A 57 -2.07 -9.61 15.42
N ASP A 58 -1.76 -9.72 16.71
CA ASP A 58 -1.67 -11.01 17.37
C ASP A 58 -3.04 -11.71 17.33
N PRO A 59 -3.15 -12.94 16.78
CA PRO A 59 -4.42 -13.68 16.75
C PRO A 59 -5.03 -13.90 18.15
N SER A 60 -4.20 -13.98 19.19
CA SER A 60 -4.62 -14.15 20.59
C SER A 60 -5.37 -12.93 21.12
N LEU A 61 -5.17 -11.76 20.51
CA LEU A 61 -5.84 -10.52 20.88
C LEU A 61 -7.36 -10.60 20.71
N LEU A 62 -7.84 -11.39 19.74
CA LEU A 62 -9.26 -11.58 19.47
C LEU A 62 -10.00 -12.12 20.70
N ALA A 63 -9.48 -13.21 21.26
CA ALA A 63 -10.06 -13.84 22.44
C ALA A 63 -9.92 -12.94 23.67
N PHE A 64 -8.77 -12.26 23.81
CA PHE A 64 -8.53 -11.35 24.92
C PHE A 64 -9.53 -10.17 24.93
N ILE A 65 -9.68 -9.46 23.82
CA ILE A 65 -10.63 -8.34 23.70
C ILE A 65 -12.06 -8.83 23.86
N GLY A 66 -12.43 -9.94 23.20
CA GLY A 66 -13.76 -10.51 23.30
C GLY A 66 -14.17 -10.82 24.75
N GLN A 67 -13.26 -11.41 25.53
CA GLN A 67 -13.51 -11.68 26.95
C GLN A 67 -13.52 -10.41 27.81
N LYS A 68 -12.59 -9.47 27.55
CA LYS A 68 -12.44 -8.26 28.38
C LYS A 68 -13.60 -7.29 28.22
N GLU A 69 -14.06 -7.12 26.98
CA GLU A 69 -15.12 -6.18 26.59
C GLU A 69 -16.49 -6.87 26.44
N ASN A 70 -16.57 -8.17 26.75
CA ASN A 70 -17.78 -9.00 26.62
C ASN A 70 -18.41 -8.92 25.22
N LEU A 71 -17.57 -9.00 24.19
CA LEU A 71 -17.97 -8.97 22.78
C LEU A 71 -18.10 -10.39 22.24
N SER A 72 -19.11 -10.60 21.40
CA SER A 72 -19.21 -11.80 20.57
C SER A 72 -18.08 -11.86 19.53
N PRO A 73 -17.82 -13.04 18.92
CA PRO A 73 -16.87 -13.15 17.82
C PRO A 73 -17.18 -12.20 16.65
N ALA A 74 -18.46 -12.04 16.30
CA ALA A 74 -18.90 -11.15 15.23
C ALA A 74 -18.67 -9.66 15.57
N GLU A 75 -18.90 -9.26 16.81
CA GLU A 75 -18.62 -7.89 17.26
C GLU A 75 -17.12 -7.59 17.29
N THR A 76 -16.31 -8.57 17.68
CA THR A 76 -14.84 -8.45 17.65
C THR A 76 -14.33 -8.33 16.20
N GLU A 77 -14.86 -9.13 15.28
CA GLU A 77 -14.56 -9.01 13.85
C GLU A 77 -14.97 -7.64 13.29
N ALA A 78 -16.15 -7.14 13.66
CA ALA A 78 -16.64 -5.84 13.26
C ALA A 78 -15.76 -4.70 13.81
N LEU A 79 -15.28 -4.82 15.05
CA LEU A 79 -14.32 -3.89 15.65
C LEU A 79 -13.05 -3.78 14.80
N LEU A 80 -12.49 -4.92 14.39
CA LEU A 80 -11.28 -4.97 13.57
C LEU A 80 -11.46 -4.42 12.17
N ASN A 81 -12.65 -4.57 11.58
CA ASN A 81 -12.93 -4.10 10.22
C ASN A 81 -13.37 -2.64 10.14
N LYS A 82 -14.05 -2.12 11.17
CA LYS A 82 -14.79 -0.86 11.10
C LYS A 82 -14.35 0.20 12.09
N LYS A 83 -13.67 -0.18 13.18
CA LYS A 83 -13.31 0.73 14.29
C LYS A 83 -11.82 0.70 14.62
N SER A 84 -11.00 0.16 13.73
CA SER A 84 -9.56 0.00 13.91
C SER A 84 -8.78 0.85 12.89
N GLY A 85 -7.54 0.48 12.61
CA GLY A 85 -6.73 1.13 11.59
C GLY A 85 -6.45 2.59 11.88
N LEU A 86 -6.41 3.41 10.85
CA LEU A 86 -6.22 4.86 10.94
C LEU A 86 -7.26 5.53 11.85
N LEU A 87 -8.53 5.12 11.74
CA LEU A 87 -9.62 5.61 12.58
C LEU A 87 -9.38 5.31 14.06
N GLY A 88 -9.03 4.06 14.38
CA GLY A 88 -8.80 3.64 15.76
C GLY A 88 -7.56 4.29 16.38
N LEU A 89 -6.51 4.52 15.58
CA LEU A 89 -5.25 5.11 16.04
C LEU A 89 -5.33 6.62 16.23
N SER A 90 -6.03 7.33 15.33
CA SER A 90 -6.24 8.77 15.45
C SER A 90 -7.38 9.12 16.42
N GLY A 91 -8.36 8.23 16.57
CA GLY A 91 -9.57 8.44 17.35
C GLY A 91 -10.68 9.19 16.61
N SER A 92 -10.43 9.69 15.40
CA SER A 92 -11.36 10.59 14.70
C SER A 92 -11.38 10.44 13.18
N HIS A 93 -10.26 10.12 12.53
CA HIS A 93 -10.15 10.18 11.06
C HIS A 93 -9.64 8.86 10.47
N SER A 94 -10.33 8.36 9.44
CA SER A 94 -9.86 7.24 8.61
C SER A 94 -9.19 7.70 7.30
N ASP A 95 -9.35 8.98 6.96
CA ASP A 95 -8.87 9.55 5.71
C ASP A 95 -7.45 10.12 5.87
N MET A 96 -6.54 9.71 4.98
CA MET A 96 -5.13 10.09 5.08
C MET A 96 -4.89 11.58 4.83
N GLN A 97 -5.71 12.24 4.00
CA GLN A 97 -5.56 13.67 3.76
C GLN A 97 -5.91 14.46 5.02
N GLN A 98 -7.03 14.12 5.68
CA GLN A 98 -7.40 14.73 6.96
C GLN A 98 -6.33 14.51 8.03
N LEU A 99 -5.80 13.29 8.13
CA LEU A 99 -4.72 13.00 9.09
C LEU A 99 -3.48 13.85 8.85
N LEU A 100 -3.07 14.03 7.58
CA LEU A 100 -1.91 14.88 7.24
C LEU A 100 -2.17 16.35 7.60
N GLU A 101 -3.38 16.86 7.36
CA GLU A 101 -3.77 18.22 7.71
C GLU A 101 -3.75 18.44 9.22
N HIS A 102 -4.28 17.50 10.00
CA HIS A 102 -4.31 17.56 11.46
C HIS A 102 -2.93 17.36 12.10
N ALA A 103 -2.13 16.44 11.57
CA ALA A 103 -0.75 16.25 12.00
C ALA A 103 0.09 17.51 11.76
N ALA A 104 -0.11 18.20 10.63
CA ALA A 104 0.55 19.48 10.35
C ALA A 104 0.14 20.61 11.33
N GLN A 105 -1.03 20.49 11.98
CA GLN A 105 -1.49 21.38 13.05
C GLN A 105 -1.00 20.95 14.45
N GLY A 106 -0.22 19.87 14.54
CA GLY A 106 0.37 19.38 15.79
C GLY A 106 -0.44 18.30 16.51
N GLU A 107 -1.44 17.69 15.84
CA GLU A 107 -2.22 16.61 16.45
C GLU A 107 -1.42 15.29 16.50
N GLU A 108 -0.92 14.94 17.69
CA GLU A 108 -0.06 13.75 17.87
C GLU A 108 -0.74 12.44 17.50
N ALA A 109 -2.06 12.30 17.73
CA ALA A 109 -2.80 11.08 17.41
C ALA A 109 -2.84 10.85 15.89
N SER A 110 -3.07 11.91 15.11
CA SER A 110 -3.01 11.87 13.66
C SER A 110 -1.61 11.53 13.15
N GLN A 111 -0.56 12.14 13.69
CA GLN A 111 0.82 11.80 13.33
C GLN A 111 1.14 10.33 13.64
N ARG A 112 0.75 9.82 14.82
CA ARG A 112 0.95 8.43 15.21
C ARG A 112 0.25 7.44 14.26
N ALA A 113 -0.96 7.77 13.82
CA ALA A 113 -1.68 6.94 12.84
C ALA A 113 -0.92 6.84 11.51
N ILE A 114 -0.39 7.97 11.02
CA ILE A 114 0.44 8.03 9.80
C ILE A 114 1.74 7.23 9.99
N ASP A 115 2.40 7.38 11.14
CA ASP A 115 3.64 6.69 11.45
C ASP A 115 3.48 5.17 11.42
N VAL A 116 2.43 4.65 12.05
CA VAL A 116 2.12 3.22 12.06
C VAL A 116 1.81 2.72 10.65
N PHE A 117 1.01 3.47 9.87
CA PHE A 117 0.70 3.12 8.49
C PHE A 117 1.96 3.01 7.62
N CYS A 118 2.83 4.03 7.67
CA CYS A 118 4.07 4.07 6.90
C CYS A 118 5.05 2.99 7.36
N TYR A 119 5.12 2.73 8.66
CA TYR A 119 5.95 1.67 9.24
C TYR A 119 5.52 0.29 8.74
N ARG A 120 4.22 -0.02 8.76
CA ARG A 120 3.71 -1.31 8.27
C ARG A 120 3.98 -1.49 6.77
N ALA A 121 3.77 -0.47 5.96
CA ALA A 121 4.13 -0.52 4.53
C ALA A 121 5.63 -0.79 4.33
N LYS A 122 6.50 -0.14 5.12
CA LYS A 122 7.95 -0.35 5.10
C LYS A 122 8.35 -1.78 5.46
N GLN A 123 7.69 -2.39 6.44
CA GLN A 123 7.94 -3.80 6.79
C GLN A 123 7.64 -4.75 5.62
N TYR A 124 6.54 -4.52 4.90
CA TYR A 124 6.21 -5.30 3.70
C TYR A 124 7.20 -5.10 2.56
N ILE A 125 7.71 -3.88 2.36
CA ILE A 125 8.82 -3.67 1.41
C ILE A 125 10.02 -4.55 1.79
N GLY A 126 10.42 -4.54 3.06
CA GLY A 126 11.53 -5.39 3.55
C GLY A 126 11.29 -6.88 3.32
N ALA A 127 10.10 -7.38 3.65
CA ALA A 127 9.72 -8.77 3.40
C ALA A 127 9.80 -9.12 1.91
N TYR A 128 9.28 -8.26 1.04
CA TYR A 128 9.20 -8.54 -0.39
C TYR A 128 10.51 -8.33 -1.14
N LEU A 129 11.41 -7.49 -0.63
CA LEU A 129 12.81 -7.48 -1.04
C LEU A 129 13.46 -8.85 -0.79
N ALA A 130 13.21 -9.46 0.37
CA ALA A 130 13.74 -10.78 0.68
C ALA A 130 13.10 -11.89 -0.18
N VAL A 131 11.80 -11.80 -0.46
CA VAL A 131 11.09 -12.75 -1.34
C VAL A 131 11.58 -12.69 -2.78
N LEU A 132 11.79 -11.49 -3.32
CA LEU A 132 12.13 -11.28 -4.72
C LEU A 132 13.64 -11.38 -5.00
N GLY A 133 14.48 -10.96 -4.05
CA GLY A 133 15.92 -10.77 -4.26
C GLY A 133 16.16 -9.51 -5.07
N ASP A 134 16.23 -9.66 -6.40
CA ASP A 134 16.38 -8.54 -7.32
C ASP A 134 15.03 -7.87 -7.59
N VAL A 135 14.94 -6.57 -7.31
CA VAL A 135 13.74 -5.74 -7.53
C VAL A 135 14.10 -4.59 -8.45
N ASP A 136 13.36 -4.47 -9.55
CA ASP A 136 13.52 -3.40 -10.53
C ASP A 136 12.87 -2.10 -10.03
N ALA A 137 11.67 -2.20 -9.45
CA ALA A 137 10.96 -1.03 -8.94
C ALA A 137 10.00 -1.30 -7.78
N LEU A 138 9.86 -0.29 -6.92
CA LEU A 138 8.76 -0.09 -5.97
C LEU A 138 7.69 0.78 -6.63
N ILE A 139 6.44 0.32 -6.69
CA ILE A 139 5.33 1.00 -7.34
C ILE A 139 4.36 1.49 -6.26
N PHE A 140 4.06 2.79 -6.26
CA PHE A 140 2.93 3.36 -5.51
C PHE A 140 1.72 3.54 -6.43
N THR A 141 0.55 3.15 -5.95
CA THR A 141 -0.73 3.31 -6.65
C THR A 141 -1.87 3.43 -5.64
N GLY A 142 -3.08 3.72 -6.11
CA GLY A 142 -4.25 3.95 -5.25
C GLY A 142 -4.28 5.38 -4.70
N GLY A 143 -5.43 5.80 -4.18
CA GLY A 143 -5.68 7.20 -3.80
C GLY A 143 -4.61 7.81 -2.89
N ILE A 144 -4.12 7.08 -1.88
CA ILE A 144 -3.03 7.54 -1.01
C ILE A 144 -1.69 7.47 -1.75
N GLY A 145 -1.39 6.36 -2.42
CA GLY A 145 -0.12 6.14 -3.10
C GLY A 145 0.14 7.15 -4.21
N GLU A 146 -0.90 7.57 -4.91
CA GLU A 146 -0.83 8.54 -6.00
C GLU A 146 -0.73 9.98 -5.51
N ASN A 147 -1.48 10.33 -4.45
CA ASN A 147 -1.67 11.73 -4.08
C ASN A 147 -0.88 12.19 -2.86
N ALA A 148 -0.54 11.30 -1.91
CA ALA A 148 0.10 11.69 -0.65
C ALA A 148 1.63 11.63 -0.74
N ALA A 149 2.25 12.72 -1.20
CA ALA A 149 3.71 12.79 -1.35
C ALA A 149 4.46 12.58 -0.01
N ALA A 150 3.91 13.10 1.09
CA ALA A 150 4.46 12.94 2.44
C ALA A 150 4.49 11.46 2.87
N VAL A 151 3.44 10.70 2.58
CA VAL A 151 3.35 9.27 2.89
C VAL A 151 4.38 8.48 2.09
N ARG A 152 4.53 8.74 0.79
CA ARG A 152 5.58 8.12 -0.03
C ARG A 152 6.98 8.42 0.51
N ALA A 153 7.23 9.67 0.90
CA ALA A 153 8.51 10.09 1.48
C ALA A 153 8.81 9.33 2.78
N GLN A 154 7.84 9.24 3.69
CA GLN A 154 8.00 8.58 4.97
C GLN A 154 8.19 7.05 4.84
N ILE A 155 7.47 6.42 3.90
CA ILE A 155 7.66 5.00 3.56
C ILE A 155 9.06 4.76 2.99
N CYS A 156 9.57 5.63 2.11
CA CYS A 156 10.89 5.45 1.48
C CYS A 156 12.06 5.85 2.39
N ALA A 157 11.85 6.69 3.41
CA ALA A 157 12.91 7.20 4.26
C ALA A 157 13.71 6.07 4.94
N GLY A 158 15.04 6.10 4.84
CA GLY A 158 15.93 5.11 5.44
C GLY A 158 16.07 3.80 4.65
N LEU A 159 15.46 3.71 3.45
CA LEU A 159 15.60 2.56 2.55
C LEU A 159 16.75 2.73 1.53
N GLU A 160 17.53 3.81 1.62
CA GLU A 160 18.69 4.06 0.76
C GLU A 160 19.71 2.92 0.78
N PRO A 161 20.09 2.35 1.94
CA PRO A 161 21.00 1.19 1.98
C PRO A 161 20.43 -0.05 1.28
N LEU A 162 19.10 -0.16 1.18
CA LEU A 162 18.40 -1.22 0.48
C LEU A 162 18.20 -0.92 -1.01
N GLY A 163 18.73 0.22 -1.49
CA GLY A 163 18.74 0.60 -2.90
C GLY A 163 17.55 1.45 -3.34
N ILE A 164 16.72 1.94 -2.40
CA ILE A 164 15.59 2.82 -2.67
C ILE A 164 15.97 4.24 -2.23
N ALA A 165 16.27 5.11 -3.20
CA ALA A 165 16.59 6.51 -2.97
C ALA A 165 15.54 7.40 -3.64
N LEU A 166 14.66 7.99 -2.83
CA LEU A 166 13.63 8.91 -3.31
C LEU A 166 14.24 10.26 -3.72
N ASP A 167 13.71 10.86 -4.79
CA ASP A 167 14.01 12.23 -5.20
C ASP A 167 12.89 13.15 -4.69
N PRO A 168 13.16 14.02 -3.71
CA PRO A 168 12.16 14.95 -3.17
C PRO A 168 11.57 15.88 -4.24
N GLU A 169 12.37 16.32 -5.21
CA GLU A 169 11.94 17.24 -6.28
C GLU A 169 11.06 16.53 -7.32
N ALA A 170 11.28 15.23 -7.51
CA ALA A 170 10.46 14.40 -8.38
C ALA A 170 9.22 13.83 -7.67
N ASN A 171 9.07 14.04 -6.35
CA ASN A 171 7.94 13.59 -5.54
C ASN A 171 6.96 14.73 -5.14
N PRO A 172 6.45 15.57 -6.07
CA PRO A 172 5.57 16.66 -5.69
C PRO A 172 4.16 16.16 -5.33
N GLN A 173 3.45 16.96 -4.54
CA GLN A 173 2.02 16.81 -4.29
C GLN A 173 1.24 17.09 -5.59
N GLY A 174 0.26 16.25 -5.94
CA GLY A 174 -0.72 16.51 -7.02
C GLY A 174 -0.23 16.45 -8.48
N LYS A 175 1.08 16.41 -8.76
CA LYS A 175 1.63 16.17 -10.11
C LYS A 175 2.35 14.82 -10.17
N THR A 176 1.68 13.81 -10.70
CA THR A 176 2.24 12.46 -10.78
C THR A 176 3.32 12.41 -11.85
N ARG A 177 4.58 12.33 -11.43
CA ARG A 177 5.67 11.85 -12.29
C ARG A 177 5.71 10.33 -12.19
N LEU A 178 5.91 9.67 -13.33
CA LEU A 178 5.99 8.21 -13.36
C LEU A 178 7.15 7.70 -12.51
N VAL A 179 8.33 8.32 -12.58
CA VAL A 179 9.51 7.97 -11.80
C VAL A 179 9.80 9.08 -10.79
N ILE A 180 9.90 8.72 -9.51
CA ILE A 180 10.12 9.66 -8.39
C ILE A 180 11.36 9.33 -7.56
N SER A 181 12.16 8.34 -7.98
CA SER A 181 13.46 8.03 -7.41
C SER A 181 14.59 8.81 -8.07
N ARG A 182 15.71 8.97 -7.37
CA ARG A 182 16.94 9.52 -7.92
C ARG A 182 17.51 8.66 -9.06
N ALA A 183 18.34 9.27 -9.90
CA ALA A 183 18.95 8.60 -11.05
C ALA A 183 19.82 7.41 -10.64
N GLU A 184 20.52 7.52 -9.50
CA GLU A 184 21.40 6.50 -8.92
C GLU A 184 20.67 5.42 -8.11
N SER A 185 19.36 5.57 -7.85
CA SER A 185 18.58 4.57 -7.12
C SER A 185 18.62 3.23 -7.84
N ARG A 186 19.09 2.17 -7.16
CA ARG A 186 19.17 0.80 -7.72
C ARG A 186 17.78 0.26 -8.01
N ILE A 187 16.86 0.47 -7.09
CA ILE A 187 15.43 0.15 -7.22
C ILE A 187 14.72 1.45 -7.57
N LYS A 188 14.03 1.51 -8.71
CA LYS A 188 13.28 2.72 -9.07
C LYS A 188 12.01 2.84 -8.24
N VAL A 189 11.60 4.07 -7.96
CA VAL A 189 10.32 4.33 -7.30
C VAL A 189 9.38 4.92 -8.34
N LEU A 190 8.27 4.23 -8.58
CA LEU A 190 7.28 4.59 -9.57
C LEU A 190 5.98 5.03 -8.90
N VAL A 191 5.27 5.97 -9.52
CA VAL A 191 3.86 6.24 -9.21
C VAL A 191 3.04 5.97 -10.45
N ILE A 192 2.15 4.99 -10.37
CA ILE A 192 1.32 4.55 -11.49
C ILE A 192 -0.13 4.67 -11.06
N PRO A 193 -0.91 5.59 -11.67
CA PRO A 193 -2.34 5.66 -11.43
C PRO A 193 -3.00 4.32 -11.75
N THR A 194 -3.80 3.80 -10.83
CA THR A 194 -4.63 2.62 -11.14
C THR A 194 -5.83 3.03 -11.97
N ASP A 195 -6.23 2.17 -12.90
CA ASP A 195 -7.47 2.32 -13.68
C ASP A 195 -8.13 0.95 -13.73
N GLU A 196 -8.91 0.66 -12.69
CA GLU A 196 -9.55 -0.65 -12.51
C GLU A 196 -10.64 -0.86 -13.56
N GLU A 197 -11.37 0.20 -13.90
CA GLU A 197 -12.40 0.22 -14.94
C GLU A 197 -11.81 -0.11 -16.31
N LEU A 198 -10.69 0.50 -16.69
CA LEU A 198 -10.00 0.18 -17.94
C LEU A 198 -9.50 -1.27 -17.95
N MET A 199 -8.94 -1.77 -16.85
CA MET A 199 -8.49 -3.15 -16.75
C MET A 199 -9.65 -4.13 -16.98
N ILE A 200 -10.81 -3.89 -16.33
CA ILE A 200 -12.03 -4.69 -16.52
C ILE A 200 -12.49 -4.63 -17.97
N ALA A 201 -12.46 -3.45 -18.61
CA ALA A 201 -12.85 -3.28 -20.00
C ALA A 201 -11.91 -4.04 -20.96
N LEU A 202 -10.60 -3.98 -20.75
CA LEU A 202 -9.60 -4.69 -21.55
C LEU A 202 -9.73 -6.20 -21.42
N ASP A 203 -9.91 -6.73 -20.20
CA ASP A 203 -10.11 -8.17 -19.99
C ASP A 203 -11.44 -8.64 -20.57
N THR A 204 -12.51 -7.86 -20.43
CA THR A 204 -13.80 -8.11 -21.09
C THR A 204 -13.63 -8.21 -22.60
N HIS A 205 -12.92 -7.24 -23.22
CA HIS A 205 -12.64 -7.25 -24.65
C HIS A 205 -11.82 -8.48 -25.09
N ARG A 206 -10.78 -8.83 -24.32
CA ARG A 206 -9.95 -10.02 -24.57
C ARG A 206 -10.78 -11.30 -24.51
N LEU A 207 -11.64 -11.47 -23.52
CA LEU A 207 -12.48 -12.65 -23.34
C LEU A 207 -13.53 -12.79 -24.47
N ILE A 208 -14.17 -11.69 -24.86
CA ILE A 208 -15.13 -11.68 -25.98
C ILE A 208 -14.44 -12.11 -27.28
N LYS A 209 -13.21 -11.63 -27.55
CA LYS A 209 -12.45 -12.04 -28.74
C LYS A 209 -11.98 -13.50 -28.72
N ARG A 210 -11.83 -14.11 -27.54
CA ARG A 210 -11.22 -15.44 -27.38
C ARG A 210 -12.24 -16.58 -27.41
N ASN A 211 -13.52 -16.30 -27.14
CA ASN A 211 -14.59 -17.30 -27.01
C ASN A 211 -15.76 -17.15 -27.99
N TRP A 212 -15.60 -16.34 -29.05
CA TRP A 212 -16.62 -16.17 -30.08
C TRP A 212 -15.96 -16.13 -31.47
N PHE A 213 -15.33 -17.23 -31.88
CA PHE A 213 -15.21 -17.78 -33.26
C PHE A 213 -14.35 -19.05 -33.23
#